data_AF-L1LCR0-F1
#
_entry.id   AF-L1LCR0-F1
#
_cell.length_a   1.000
_cell.length_b   1.000
_cell.length_c   1.000
_cell.angle_alpha   90.00
_cell.angle_beta   90.00
_cell.angle_gamma   90.00
#
_symmetry.space_group_name_H-M   'P 1'
#
loop_
_entity.id
_entity.type
_entity.pdbx_description
1 polymer ?
#
loop_
_entity_poly.entity_id
_entity_poly.type
_entity_poly.pdbx_seq_one_letter_code
_entity_poly.pdbx_strand_id
1 'polypeptide(L)'
;MDGKWISSGGKYATIKNLRIHVPSKYNFADISSTTNATECTIFQVELVGITTKHFFPKPGHVSIKVKDGGKELWTPINASDVCLFCLVYKKGDKELLEVAVIEASLRKWKFFERVDGGWKNLTGDDLFKKLTDMSKSE
;
A
#
# COMPACT_ATOMS: atom_id res chain seq x y z
N MET A 1 -7.18 4.90 36.49
CA MET A 1 -5.89 5.03 35.78
C MET A 1 -6.06 6.17 34.79
N ASP A 2 -5.55 7.35 35.11
CA ASP A 2 -5.70 8.54 34.27
C ASP A 2 -4.65 8.50 33.15
N GLY A 3 -4.99 7.79 32.09
CA GLY A 3 -4.13 7.64 30.91
C GLY A 3 -3.99 8.96 30.16
N LYS A 4 -3.04 9.80 30.59
CA LYS A 4 -2.64 10.99 29.83
C LYS A 4 -1.76 10.57 28.66
N TRP A 5 -2.12 11.00 27.47
CA TRP A 5 -1.27 10.86 26.29
C TRP A 5 0.01 11.66 26.48
N ILE A 6 1.17 10.99 26.46
CA ILE A 6 2.49 11.63 26.48
C ILE A 6 3.13 11.45 25.11
N SER A 7 3.59 12.55 24.51
CA SER A 7 4.33 12.52 23.26
C SER A 7 5.65 11.77 23.44
N SER A 8 5.80 10.61 22.80
CA SER A 8 7.10 9.94 22.75
C SER A 8 8.00 10.70 21.78
N GLY A 9 9.18 11.15 22.24
CA GLY A 9 10.20 11.89 21.46
C GLY A 9 10.83 11.13 20.28
N GLY A 10 10.13 10.15 19.71
CA GLY A 10 10.52 9.39 18.55
C GLY A 10 9.69 8.12 18.44
N LYS A 11 8.68 8.12 17.55
CA LYS A 11 7.73 7.01 17.32
C LYS A 11 8.39 5.64 17.07
N TYR A 12 9.67 5.62 16.70
CA TYR A 12 10.35 4.43 16.17
C TYR A 12 11.19 3.66 17.18
N ALA A 13 11.59 4.24 18.32
CA ALA A 13 12.49 3.54 19.25
C ALA A 13 11.79 2.35 19.92
N THR A 14 10.57 2.55 20.43
CA THR A 14 9.79 1.50 21.10
C THR A 14 9.26 0.46 20.11
N ILE A 15 8.89 0.89 18.90
CA ILE A 15 8.40 -0.02 17.83
C ILE A 15 9.51 -0.94 17.32
N LYS A 16 10.79 -0.49 17.33
CA LYS A 16 11.92 -1.37 16.95
C LYS A 16 12.01 -2.61 17.83
N ASN A 17 11.66 -2.52 19.11
CA ASN A 17 11.71 -3.65 20.04
C ASN A 17 10.57 -4.66 19.81
N LEU A 18 9.54 -4.30 19.04
CA LEU A 18 8.48 -5.22 18.61
C LEU A 18 8.85 -6.01 17.34
N ARG A 19 10.03 -5.76 16.75
CA ARG A 19 10.47 -6.49 15.55
C ARG A 19 10.79 -7.94 15.92
N ILE A 20 9.99 -8.85 15.37
CA ILE A 20 10.31 -10.27 15.35
C ILE A 20 11.24 -10.50 14.15
N HIS A 21 12.44 -11.00 14.40
CA HIS A 21 13.34 -11.44 13.32
C HIS A 21 12.88 -12.81 12.83
N VAL A 22 12.12 -12.82 11.76
CA VAL A 22 11.67 -14.03 11.06
C VAL A 22 12.31 -14.05 9.67
N PRO A 23 12.82 -15.20 9.19
CA PRO A 23 13.26 -15.35 7.81
C PRO A 23 12.13 -14.93 6.86
N SER A 24 12.45 -14.00 5.96
CA SER A 24 11.48 -13.43 5.03
C SER A 24 10.93 -14.49 4.08
N LYS A 25 9.61 -14.65 4.07
CA LYS A 25 8.91 -15.37 2.99
C LYS A 25 8.56 -14.38 1.89
N TYR A 26 9.20 -14.54 0.73
CA TYR A 26 8.98 -13.71 -0.44
C TYR A 26 7.67 -14.08 -1.15
N ASN A 27 6.78 -13.10 -1.35
CA ASN A 27 5.45 -13.30 -1.93
C ASN A 27 5.09 -12.18 -2.91
N PHE A 28 3.92 -12.32 -3.54
CA PHE A 28 3.31 -11.33 -4.43
C PHE A 28 2.18 -10.61 -3.70
N ALA A 29 2.05 -9.30 -3.87
CA ALA A 29 0.83 -8.58 -3.57
C ALA A 29 -0.05 -8.56 -4.82
N ASP A 30 -1.18 -9.28 -4.79
CA ASP A 30 -2.19 -9.23 -5.85
C ASP A 30 -3.33 -8.31 -5.46
N ILE A 31 -3.40 -7.13 -6.09
CA ILE A 31 -4.42 -6.12 -5.76
C ILE A 31 -5.84 -6.54 -6.22
N SER A 32 -5.94 -7.56 -7.07
CA SER A 32 -7.23 -8.14 -7.45
C SER A 32 -7.83 -9.02 -6.34
N SER A 33 -7.03 -9.51 -5.39
CA SER A 33 -7.49 -10.41 -4.32
C SER A 33 -8.47 -9.74 -3.37
N THR A 34 -9.60 -10.39 -3.10
CA THR A 34 -10.68 -9.85 -2.25
C THR A 34 -10.68 -10.39 -0.81
N THR A 35 -9.86 -11.40 -0.51
CA THR A 35 -9.81 -12.06 0.80
C THR A 35 -8.40 -12.04 1.35
N ASN A 36 -8.30 -12.07 2.69
CA ASN A 36 -7.02 -12.20 3.37
C ASN A 36 -6.26 -13.45 2.91
N ALA A 37 -4.96 -13.30 2.69
CA ALA A 37 -4.07 -14.42 2.43
C ALA A 37 -3.20 -14.70 3.66
N THR A 38 -2.44 -15.80 3.64
CA THR A 38 -1.52 -16.13 4.74
C THR A 38 -0.42 -15.08 4.88
N GLU A 39 -0.06 -14.47 3.75
CA GLU A 39 1.04 -13.55 3.55
C GLU A 39 0.65 -12.07 3.59
N CYS A 40 -0.64 -11.74 3.41
CA CYS A 40 -1.10 -10.38 3.24
C CYS A 40 -2.42 -10.16 3.98
N THR A 41 -2.48 -9.09 4.76
CA THR A 41 -3.70 -8.56 5.34
C THR A 41 -4.34 -7.63 4.32
N ILE A 42 -5.57 -7.97 3.93
CA ILE A 42 -6.40 -7.25 2.99
C ILE A 42 -7.68 -6.83 3.71
N PHE A 43 -7.94 -5.54 3.70
CA PHE A 43 -9.18 -4.99 4.27
C PHE A 43 -9.63 -3.76 3.49
N GLN A 44 -10.91 -3.44 3.58
CA GLN A 44 -11.51 -2.32 2.88
C GLN A 44 -12.26 -1.45 3.89
N VAL A 45 -12.10 -0.14 3.76
CA VAL A 45 -12.79 0.86 4.58
C VAL A 45 -13.20 2.03 3.69
N GLU A 46 -14.32 2.67 4.02
CA GLU A 46 -14.68 3.94 3.42
C GLU A 46 -14.05 5.08 4.22
N LEU A 47 -13.23 5.89 3.56
CA LEU A 47 -12.57 7.06 4.14
C LEU A 47 -12.99 8.27 3.33
N VAL A 48 -13.65 9.24 3.99
CA VAL A 48 -14.13 10.49 3.35
C VAL A 48 -14.90 10.26 2.04
N GLY A 49 -15.80 9.27 2.01
CA GLY A 49 -16.61 8.92 0.84
C GLY A 49 -15.83 8.24 -0.29
N ILE A 50 -14.61 7.76 -0.01
CA ILE A 50 -13.78 6.98 -0.93
C ILE A 50 -13.56 5.59 -0.34
N THR A 51 -13.96 4.56 -1.10
CA THR A 51 -13.64 3.18 -0.74
C THR A 51 -12.14 2.95 -0.91
N THR A 52 -11.44 2.63 0.17
CA THR A 52 -10.00 2.35 0.16
C THR A 52 -9.74 0.90 0.56
N LYS A 53 -9.20 0.12 -0.37
CA LYS A 53 -8.75 -1.25 -0.15
C LYS A 53 -7.26 -1.26 0.14
N HIS A 54 -6.90 -1.88 1.25
CA HIS A 54 -5.57 -1.86 1.83
C HIS A 54 -4.93 -3.24 1.71
N PHE A 55 -3.65 -3.28 1.36
CA PHE A 55 -2.86 -4.50 1.23
C PHE A 55 -1.57 -4.33 2.00
N PHE A 56 -1.42 -5.07 3.11
CA PHE A 56 -0.23 -5.02 3.95
C PHE A 56 0.36 -6.43 4.12
N PRO A 57 1.64 -6.65 3.76
CA PRO A 57 2.33 -7.88 4.11
C PRO A 57 2.24 -8.15 5.61
N LYS A 58 1.93 -9.39 5.98
CA LYS A 58 1.95 -9.82 7.38
C LYS A 58 3.39 -9.91 7.90
N PRO A 59 3.63 -9.82 9.22
CA PRO A 59 4.97 -9.97 9.78
C PRO A 59 5.67 -11.25 9.28
N GLY A 60 6.93 -11.14 8.86
CA GLY A 60 7.69 -12.25 8.27
C GLY A 60 7.43 -12.51 6.79
N HIS A 61 6.47 -11.81 6.18
CA HIS A 61 6.23 -11.84 4.74
C HIS A 61 6.75 -10.57 4.10
N VAL A 62 7.42 -10.74 2.96
CA VAL A 62 7.97 -9.65 2.16
C VAL A 62 7.33 -9.73 0.79
N SER A 63 6.63 -8.67 0.39
CA SER A 63 6.11 -8.58 -0.97
C SER A 63 7.21 -8.11 -1.90
N ILE A 64 7.58 -8.93 -2.89
CA ILE A 64 8.60 -8.60 -3.89
C ILE A 64 8.01 -8.32 -5.26
N LYS A 65 6.68 -8.36 -5.41
CA LYS A 65 6.05 -8.02 -6.69
C LYS A 65 4.62 -7.56 -6.44
N VAL A 66 4.19 -6.56 -7.18
CA VAL A 66 2.80 -6.09 -7.19
C VAL A 66 2.19 -6.44 -8.53
N LYS A 67 1.03 -7.09 -8.50
CA LYS A 67 0.28 -7.48 -9.68
C LYS A 67 -1.21 -7.19 -9.52
N ASP A 68 -1.90 -7.10 -10.64
CA ASP A 68 -3.35 -7.06 -10.73
C ASP A 68 -3.79 -8.27 -11.56
N GLY A 69 -4.15 -9.36 -10.86
CA GLY A 69 -4.41 -10.66 -11.46
C GLY A 69 -3.18 -11.19 -12.20
N GLY A 70 -3.25 -11.21 -13.53
CA GLY A 70 -2.15 -11.64 -14.40
C GLY A 70 -1.17 -10.54 -14.80
N LYS A 71 -1.46 -9.27 -14.52
CA LYS A 71 -0.65 -8.13 -14.98
C LYS A 71 0.31 -7.66 -13.89
N GLU A 72 1.60 -7.61 -14.20
CA GLU A 72 2.61 -7.08 -13.29
C GLU A 72 2.62 -5.54 -13.33
N LEU A 73 2.61 -4.92 -12.15
CA LEU A 73 2.62 -3.46 -11.98
C LEU A 73 3.96 -2.96 -11.43
N TRP A 74 4.61 -3.79 -10.61
CA TRP A 74 5.92 -3.49 -10.07
C TRP A 74 6.69 -4.77 -9.76
N THR A 75 7.97 -4.75 -10.09
CA THR A 75 8.94 -5.81 -9.78
C THR A 75 10.19 -5.19 -9.16
N PRO A 76 10.90 -5.93 -8.31
CA PRO A 76 12.10 -5.43 -7.66
C PRO A 76 13.25 -5.45 -8.66
N ILE A 77 14.18 -4.51 -8.54
CA ILE A 77 15.42 -4.55 -9.31
C ILE A 77 16.50 -5.25 -8.49
N ASN A 78 16.55 -4.97 -7.19
CA ASN A 78 17.49 -5.54 -6.23
C ASN A 78 16.79 -6.49 -5.25
N ALA A 79 17.54 -7.43 -4.68
CA ALA A 79 17.01 -8.37 -3.66
C ALA A 79 16.51 -7.67 -2.37
N SER A 80 16.98 -6.45 -2.11
CA SER A 80 16.54 -5.60 -1.00
C SER A 80 15.32 -4.76 -1.34
N ASP A 81 14.88 -4.73 -2.60
CA ASP A 81 13.72 -3.95 -3.02
C ASP A 81 12.44 -4.70 -2.64
N VAL A 82 11.55 -4.01 -1.92
CA VAL A 82 10.35 -4.63 -1.34
C VAL A 82 9.16 -3.70 -1.41
N CYS A 83 7.97 -4.25 -1.60
CA CYS A 83 6.71 -3.54 -1.43
C CYS A 83 6.29 -3.55 0.04
N LEU A 84 6.06 -2.36 0.60
CA LEU A 84 5.62 -2.16 1.98
C LEU A 84 4.10 -2.29 2.10
N PHE A 85 3.35 -1.70 1.16
CA PHE A 85 1.90 -1.80 1.08
C PHE A 85 1.39 -1.29 -0.26
N CYS A 86 0.15 -1.65 -0.58
CA CYS A 86 -0.61 -1.07 -1.69
C CYS A 86 -1.95 -0.54 -1.17
N LEU A 87 -2.42 0.56 -1.74
CA LEU A 87 -3.74 1.14 -1.47
C LEU A 87 -4.48 1.33 -2.80
N VAL A 88 -5.67 0.76 -2.93
CA VAL A 88 -6.56 0.99 -4.07
C VAL A 88 -7.71 1.87 -3.62
N TYR A 89 -7.85 3.02 -4.26
CA TYR A 89 -8.91 3.98 -4.01
C TYR A 89 -9.96 3.85 -5.10
N LYS A 90 -11.23 3.76 -4.71
CA LYS A 90 -12.34 3.62 -5.64
C LYS A 90 -13.50 4.54 -5.26
N LYS A 91 -14.02 5.26 -6.26
CA LYS A 91 -15.27 6.02 -6.17
C LYS A 91 -15.89 6.17 -7.56
N GLY A 92 -17.10 5.64 -7.73
CA GLY A 92 -17.75 5.58 -9.04
C GLY A 92 -16.93 4.77 -10.04
N ASP A 93 -16.64 5.39 -11.18
CA ASP A 93 -15.80 4.87 -12.27
C ASP A 93 -14.30 5.12 -12.08
N LYS A 94 -13.91 5.93 -11.10
CA LYS A 94 -12.51 6.27 -10.82
C LYS A 94 -11.87 5.23 -9.91
N GLU A 95 -10.69 4.81 -10.31
CA GLU A 95 -9.85 3.89 -9.55
C GLU A 95 -8.38 4.33 -9.61
N LEU A 96 -7.78 4.51 -8.44
CA LEU A 96 -6.38 4.94 -8.26
C LEU A 96 -5.62 3.92 -7.41
N LEU A 97 -4.31 3.81 -7.64
CA LEU A 97 -3.43 2.93 -6.89
C LEU A 97 -2.22 3.70 -6.38
N GLU A 98 -1.95 3.55 -5.08
CA GLU A 98 -0.70 3.93 -4.44
C GLU A 98 0.08 2.65 -4.06
N VAL A 99 1.36 2.61 -4.40
CA VAL A 99 2.29 1.55 -4.00
C VAL A 99 3.47 2.17 -3.28
N ALA A 100 3.68 1.81 -2.02
CA ALA A 100 4.86 2.21 -1.26
C ALA A 100 5.91 1.09 -1.32
N VAL A 101 7.11 1.42 -1.78
CA VAL A 101 8.23 0.46 -1.93
C VAL A 101 9.49 0.97 -1.23
N ILE A 102 10.39 0.06 -0.90
CA ILE A 102 11.81 0.36 -0.73
C ILE A 102 12.49 -0.02 -2.03
N GLU A 103 13.23 0.91 -2.62
CA GLU A 103 14.06 0.68 -3.80
C GLU A 103 15.42 1.33 -3.57
N ALA A 104 16.51 0.58 -3.75
CA ALA A 104 17.87 1.03 -3.48
C ALA A 104 18.01 1.64 -2.07
N SER A 105 17.45 0.95 -1.07
CA SER A 105 17.45 1.36 0.35
C SER A 105 16.71 2.66 0.67
N LEU A 106 15.97 3.23 -0.28
CA LEU A 106 15.17 4.44 -0.10
C LEU A 106 13.68 4.12 -0.25
N ARG A 107 12.85 4.76 0.57
CA ARG A 107 11.40 4.67 0.43
C ARG A 107 10.94 5.49 -0.77
N LYS A 108 10.17 4.88 -1.66
CA LYS A 108 9.60 5.50 -2.84
C LYS A 108 8.12 5.16 -2.96
N TRP A 109 7.42 5.97 -3.76
CA TRP A 109 6.01 5.78 -4.05
C TRP A 109 5.79 5.70 -5.56
N LYS A 110 4.84 4.87 -5.96
CA LYS A 110 4.38 4.72 -7.33
C LYS A 110 2.88 4.91 -7.35
N PHE A 111 2.40 5.66 -8.32
CA PHE A 111 1.02 6.08 -8.40
C PHE A 111 0.46 5.74 -9.77
N PHE A 112 -0.78 5.26 -9.79
CA PHE A 112 -1.43 4.86 -11.02
C PHE A 112 -2.90 5.23 -11.03
N GLU A 113 -3.45 5.44 -12.22
CA GLU A 113 -4.88 5.56 -12.49
C GLU A 113 -5.32 4.44 -13.42
N ARG A 114 -6.51 3.90 -13.18
CA ARG A 114 -7.15 2.95 -14.08
C ARG A 114 -7.78 3.71 -15.26
N VAL A 115 -7.30 3.46 -16.47
CA VAL A 115 -7.80 4.03 -17.73
C VAL A 115 -7.91 2.91 -18.76
N ASP A 116 -9.07 2.78 -19.41
CA ASP A 116 -9.33 1.78 -20.46
C ASP A 116 -8.94 0.33 -20.07
N GLY A 117 -9.20 -0.04 -18.81
CA GLY A 117 -8.85 -1.36 -18.25
C GLY A 117 -7.36 -1.54 -17.94
N GLY A 118 -6.51 -0.53 -18.17
CA GLY A 118 -5.09 -0.52 -17.87
C GLY A 118 -4.72 0.43 -16.73
N TRP A 119 -3.51 0.27 -16.18
CA TRP A 119 -2.94 1.19 -15.20
C TRP A 119 -1.99 2.16 -15.90
N LYS A 120 -2.22 3.46 -15.75
CA LYS A 120 -1.39 4.55 -16.26
C LYS A 120 -0.66 5.22 -15.10
N ASN A 121 0.64 5.47 -15.24
CA ASN A 121 1.43 6.15 -14.22
C ASN A 121 0.92 7.58 -13.95
N LEU A 122 0.98 7.98 -12.69
CA LEU A 122 0.72 9.33 -12.21
C LEU A 122 1.91 9.88 -11.42
N THR A 123 1.95 11.20 -11.30
CA THR A 123 2.75 11.86 -10.26
C THR A 123 2.01 11.82 -8.91
N GLY A 124 2.71 12.12 -7.82
CA GLY A 124 2.08 12.25 -6.51
C GLY A 124 1.09 13.40 -6.45
N ASP A 125 1.39 14.50 -7.12
CA ASP A 125 0.51 15.67 -7.20
C ASP A 125 -0.78 15.34 -7.96
N ASP A 126 -0.67 14.59 -9.06
CA ASP A 126 -1.84 14.13 -9.83
C ASP A 126 -2.74 13.20 -9.00
N LEU A 127 -2.13 12.27 -8.24
CA LEU A 127 -2.88 11.39 -7.34
C LEU A 127 -3.63 12.23 -6.29
N PHE A 128 -2.94 13.14 -5.61
CA PHE A 128 -3.51 13.97 -4.56
C PHE A 128 -4.66 14.85 -5.08
N LYS A 129 -4.48 15.47 -6.26
CA LYS A 129 -5.52 16.24 -6.93
C LYS A 129 -6.75 15.37 -7.21
N LYS A 130 -6.56 14.18 -7.81
CA LYS A 130 -7.68 13.27 -8.13
C LYS A 130 -8.39 12.76 -6.88
N LEU A 131 -7.68 12.43 -5.81
CA LEU A 131 -8.29 12.05 -4.53
C LEU A 131 -9.12 13.19 -3.93
N THR A 132 -8.63 14.43 -4.04
CA THR A 132 -9.37 15.62 -3.61
C THR A 132 -10.64 15.83 -4.44
N ASP A 133 -10.58 15.58 -5.74
CA ASP A 133 -11.75 15.68 -6.62
C ASP A 133 -12.75 14.54 -6.33
N MET A 134 -12.26 13.33 -6.02
CA MET A 134 -13.09 12.20 -5.61
C MET A 134 -13.79 12.47 -4.27
N SER A 135 -13.13 13.05 -3.27
CA SER A 135 -13.78 13.28 -1.96
C SER A 135 -14.91 14.31 -2.02
N LYS A 136 -14.89 15.20 -3.02
CA LYS A 136 -15.90 16.25 -3.22
C LYS A 136 -17.07 15.85 -4.10
N SER A 137 -16.94 14.80 -4.92
CA SER A 137 -18.02 14.38 -5.81
C SER A 137 -19.14 13.71 -5.01
N GLU A 138 -20.39 14.09 -5.24
CA GLU A 138 -21.58 13.47 -4.61
C GLU A 138 -21.85 12.07 -5.15
#